data_AF-A0A397T0L8-F1
#
_entry.id   AF-A0A397T0L8-F1
#
_cell.length_a   1.000
_cell.length_b   1.000
_cell.length_c   1.000
_cell.angle_alpha   90.00
_cell.angle_beta   90.00
_cell.angle_gamma   90.00
#
_symmetry.space_group_name_H-M   'P 1'
#
loop_
_entity.id
_entity.type
_entity.pdbx_description
1 polymer ?
#
loop_
_entity_poly.entity_id
_entity_poly.type
_entity_poly.pdbx_seq_one_letter_code
_entity_poly.pdbx_strand_id
1 'polypeptide(L)'
;MPINTEDLRFFAEDELVTIEPFFKEDALRLSGRSFGPFEPPKKLEIPLWAALALKGEKQCKIFSPECLTTEFLENRLELENSIDIYGNKPLSNLPKYFIEFSKILLEKAEDDIENPARVRYLLQKLKEVRENKIERQLNDLDVNGLKMKNLTTSEVHKIRPTFTMSLEGIRKLNGIRKEAPKGPPVRANGMQGIEDLSELREKDNDISLEDYIMELDDTIVYD
;
A
#
# COMPACT_ATOMS: atom_id res chain seq x y z
N MET A 1 -4.15 -17.28 2.80
CA MET A 1 -4.19 -17.44 1.33
C MET A 1 -3.78 -16.12 0.72
N PRO A 2 -2.85 -16.07 -0.24
CA PRO A 2 -2.63 -14.84 -1.00
C PRO A 2 -3.91 -14.52 -1.78
N ILE A 3 -4.40 -13.29 -1.66
CA ILE A 3 -5.53 -12.79 -2.46
C ILE A 3 -5.06 -12.78 -3.92
N ASN A 4 -5.85 -13.36 -4.81
CA ASN A 4 -5.53 -13.43 -6.23
C ASN A 4 -5.79 -12.07 -6.91
N THR A 5 -5.15 -11.84 -8.05
CA THR A 5 -5.38 -10.64 -8.87
C THR A 5 -6.85 -10.51 -9.28
N GLU A 6 -7.53 -11.64 -9.53
CA GLU A 6 -8.97 -11.66 -9.84
C GLU A 6 -9.85 -11.24 -8.67
N ASP A 7 -9.45 -11.54 -7.44
CA ASP A 7 -10.20 -11.08 -6.26
C ASP A 7 -10.14 -9.55 -6.15
N LEU A 8 -9.00 -8.94 -6.47
CA LEU A 8 -8.87 -7.48 -6.50
C LEU A 8 -9.73 -6.86 -7.60
N ARG A 9 -9.80 -7.50 -8.76
CA ARG A 9 -10.68 -7.10 -9.85
C ARG A 9 -12.13 -7.12 -9.39
N PHE A 10 -12.56 -8.21 -8.76
CA PHE A 10 -13.89 -8.35 -8.19
C PHE A 10 -14.20 -7.26 -7.14
N PHE A 11 -13.26 -6.95 -6.24
CA PHE A 11 -13.47 -5.87 -5.27
C PHE A 11 -13.52 -4.48 -5.92
N ALA A 12 -12.80 -4.25 -7.01
CA ALA A 12 -12.83 -2.99 -7.75
C ALA A 12 -14.16 -2.77 -8.46
N GLU A 13 -14.95 -3.82 -8.73
CA GLU A 13 -16.25 -3.72 -9.37
C GLU A 13 -17.35 -3.11 -8.48
N ASP A 14 -17.15 -3.09 -7.15
CA ASP A 14 -18.09 -2.43 -6.23
C ASP A 14 -17.87 -0.90 -6.16
N GLU A 15 -16.80 -0.38 -6.77
CA GLU A 15 -16.56 1.06 -6.88
C GLU A 15 -17.64 1.72 -7.73
N LEU A 16 -18.08 2.91 -7.32
CA LEU A 16 -19.14 3.65 -7.99
C LEU A 16 -18.58 4.37 -9.23
N VAL A 17 -19.35 4.32 -10.31
CA VAL A 17 -19.08 5.04 -11.55
C VAL A 17 -20.33 5.78 -12.01
N THR A 18 -20.11 6.92 -12.66
CA THR A 18 -21.18 7.75 -13.19
C THR A 18 -21.59 7.25 -14.57
N ILE A 19 -22.89 7.04 -14.78
CA ILE A 19 -23.47 6.66 -16.06
C ILE A 19 -24.59 7.62 -16.48
N GLU A 20 -24.89 7.63 -17.78
CA GLU A 20 -26.15 8.14 -18.33
C GLU A 20 -26.90 6.99 -18.99
N PRO A 21 -28.09 6.61 -18.48
CA PRO A 21 -28.89 5.54 -19.05
C PRO A 21 -29.64 6.03 -20.29
N PHE A 22 -29.97 5.10 -21.18
CA PHE A 22 -30.77 5.32 -22.40
C PHE A 22 -32.20 4.79 -22.27
N PHE A 23 -32.56 4.31 -21.09
CA PHE A 23 -33.86 3.73 -20.78
C PHE A 23 -34.46 4.40 -19.55
N LYS A 24 -35.79 4.28 -19.42
CA LYS A 24 -36.54 4.79 -18.28
C LYS A 24 -37.03 3.64 -17.41
N GLU A 25 -36.58 3.57 -16.18
CA GLU A 25 -37.01 2.58 -15.17
C GLU A 25 -36.97 3.17 -13.76
N ASP A 26 -37.80 2.63 -12.88
CA ASP A 26 -37.82 3.01 -11.47
C ASP A 26 -36.55 2.54 -10.73
N ALA A 27 -36.37 3.07 -9.51
CA ALA A 27 -35.19 2.72 -8.71
C ALA A 27 -35.20 1.24 -8.29
N LEU A 28 -34.06 0.57 -8.51
CA LEU A 28 -33.83 -0.82 -8.13
C LEU A 28 -33.17 -0.88 -6.75
N ARG A 29 -33.68 -1.73 -5.86
CA ARG A 29 -33.06 -1.99 -4.55
C ARG A 29 -32.23 -3.26 -4.59
N LEU A 30 -30.92 -3.14 -4.41
CA LEU A 30 -29.97 -4.25 -4.41
C LEU A 30 -29.08 -4.17 -3.17
N SER A 31 -28.96 -5.28 -2.42
CA SER A 31 -28.10 -5.38 -1.22
C SER A 31 -28.30 -4.27 -0.19
N GLY A 32 -29.54 -3.77 -0.06
CA GLY A 32 -29.88 -2.68 0.87
C GLY A 32 -29.62 -1.26 0.33
N ARG A 33 -29.02 -1.12 -0.85
CA ARG A 33 -28.85 0.17 -1.56
C ARG A 33 -29.93 0.34 -2.63
N SER A 34 -30.24 1.58 -2.97
CA SER A 34 -31.18 1.92 -4.07
C SER A 34 -30.40 2.59 -5.19
N PHE A 35 -30.55 2.10 -6.42
CA PHE A 35 -29.93 2.65 -7.62
C PHE A 35 -31.02 3.12 -8.57
N GLY A 36 -30.91 4.35 -9.07
CA GLY A 36 -31.95 4.98 -9.88
C GLY A 36 -32.75 6.05 -9.13
N PRO A 37 -33.83 6.57 -9.73
CA PRO A 37 -34.44 6.11 -10.98
C PRO A 37 -33.52 6.28 -12.20
N PHE A 38 -33.65 5.38 -13.17
CA PHE A 38 -32.93 5.45 -14.44
C PHE A 38 -33.77 6.29 -15.40
N GLU A 39 -33.33 7.49 -15.74
CA GLU A 39 -34.06 8.38 -16.65
C GLU A 39 -33.08 9.14 -17.56
N PRO A 40 -33.18 9.05 -18.89
CA PRO A 40 -32.34 9.85 -19.77
C PRO A 40 -32.77 11.32 -19.75
N PRO A 41 -31.86 12.30 -19.87
CA PRO A 41 -30.39 12.20 -19.92
C PRO A 41 -29.74 12.41 -18.53
N LYS A 42 -30.41 11.99 -17.44
CA LYS A 42 -29.91 12.25 -16.08
C LYS A 42 -28.76 11.29 -15.75
N LYS A 43 -27.66 11.86 -15.26
CA LYS A 43 -26.54 11.08 -14.75
C LYS A 43 -26.86 10.51 -13.37
N LEU A 44 -26.39 9.31 -13.10
CA LEU A 44 -26.44 8.69 -11.79
C LEU A 44 -25.21 7.84 -11.52
N GLU A 45 -24.94 7.58 -10.24
CA GLU A 45 -23.86 6.71 -9.79
C GLU A 45 -24.39 5.32 -9.48
N ILE A 46 -23.75 4.31 -10.07
CA ILE A 46 -24.01 2.90 -9.80
C ILE A 46 -22.68 2.15 -9.67
N PRO A 47 -22.66 0.94 -9.08
CA PRO A 47 -21.45 0.14 -9.01
C PRO A 47 -20.96 -0.23 -10.41
N LEU A 48 -19.65 -0.35 -10.57
CA LEU A 48 -19.01 -0.66 -11.84
C LEU A 48 -19.54 -1.95 -12.47
N TRP A 49 -19.77 -3.03 -11.71
CA TRP A 49 -20.36 -4.26 -12.28
C TRP A 49 -21.73 -4.01 -12.95
N ALA A 50 -22.56 -3.13 -12.38
CA ALA A 50 -23.88 -2.81 -12.90
C ALA A 50 -23.77 -1.94 -14.16
N ALA A 51 -22.86 -0.97 -14.14
CA ALA A 51 -22.55 -0.14 -15.30
C ALA A 51 -22.04 -0.97 -16.48
N LEU A 52 -21.17 -1.94 -16.23
CA LEU A 52 -20.64 -2.84 -17.27
C LEU A 52 -21.72 -3.76 -17.85
N ALA A 53 -22.63 -4.26 -17.00
CA ALA A 53 -23.77 -5.06 -17.47
C ALA A 53 -24.67 -4.23 -18.42
N LEU A 54 -25.06 -3.03 -18.01
CA LEU A 54 -25.86 -2.12 -18.84
C LEU A 54 -25.13 -1.68 -20.13
N LYS A 55 -23.81 -1.46 -20.05
CA LYS A 55 -22.95 -1.13 -21.20
C LYS A 55 -22.94 -2.28 -22.21
N GLY A 56 -22.86 -3.53 -21.75
CA GLY A 56 -22.92 -4.72 -22.61
C GLY A 56 -24.22 -4.81 -23.42
N GLU A 57 -25.34 -4.42 -22.81
CA GLU A 57 -26.66 -4.33 -23.45
C GLU A 57 -26.87 -3.01 -24.24
N LYS A 58 -25.84 -2.14 -24.32
CA LYS A 58 -25.90 -0.82 -24.97
C LYS A 58 -26.98 0.10 -24.40
N GLN A 59 -27.27 -0.03 -23.11
CA GLN A 59 -28.32 0.69 -22.39
C GLN A 59 -27.81 1.89 -21.60
N CYS A 60 -26.50 2.13 -21.53
CA CYS A 60 -25.94 3.31 -20.91
C CYS A 60 -24.63 3.75 -21.57
N LYS A 61 -24.28 5.00 -21.31
CA LYS A 61 -22.93 5.53 -21.49
C LYS A 61 -22.25 5.66 -20.13
N ILE A 62 -21.04 5.13 -19.99
CA ILE A 62 -20.23 5.34 -18.79
C ILE A 62 -19.47 6.66 -18.98
N PHE A 63 -19.34 7.46 -17.92
CA PHE A 63 -18.47 8.63 -17.95
C PHE A 63 -17.09 8.25 -17.41
N SER A 64 -16.05 8.63 -18.13
CA SER A 64 -14.67 8.45 -17.68
C SER A 64 -14.50 9.10 -16.29
N PRO A 65 -14.02 8.35 -15.28
CA PRO A 65 -13.70 8.91 -13.97
C PRO A 65 -12.60 9.98 -14.07
N GLU A 66 -12.63 10.98 -13.18
CA GLU A 66 -11.64 12.07 -13.16
C GLU A 66 -10.20 11.54 -13.02
N CYS A 67 -10.03 10.47 -12.26
CA CYS A 67 -8.74 9.81 -12.04
C CYS A 67 -8.18 9.07 -13.26
N LEU A 68 -8.97 8.91 -14.34
CA LEU A 68 -8.55 8.25 -15.59
C LEU A 68 -8.31 9.24 -16.73
N THR A 69 -8.34 10.53 -16.45
CA THR A 69 -8.04 11.58 -17.45
C THR A 69 -6.53 11.72 -17.68
N THR A 70 -6.14 12.14 -18.89
CA THR A 70 -4.72 12.38 -19.21
C THR A 70 -4.10 13.44 -18.31
N GLU A 71 -4.83 14.51 -18.02
CA GLU A 71 -4.39 15.61 -17.16
C GLU A 71 -4.10 15.11 -15.73
N PHE A 72 -5.02 14.32 -15.16
CA PHE A 72 -4.81 13.74 -13.84
C PHE A 72 -3.58 12.83 -13.82
N LEU A 73 -3.45 11.95 -14.81
CA LEU A 73 -2.33 10.99 -14.87
C LEU A 73 -0.97 11.68 -15.04
N GLU A 74 -0.90 12.72 -15.87
CA GLU A 74 0.33 13.52 -16.05
C GLU A 74 0.70 14.24 -14.75
N ASN A 75 -0.27 14.87 -14.08
CA ASN A 75 -0.05 15.48 -12.78
C ASN A 75 0.46 14.47 -11.73
N ARG A 76 -0.15 13.28 -11.66
CA ARG A 76 0.31 12.23 -10.73
C ARG A 76 1.72 11.75 -11.07
N LEU A 77 2.06 11.64 -12.35
CA LEU A 77 3.40 11.26 -12.79
C LEU A 77 4.45 12.31 -12.39
N GLU A 78 4.13 13.60 -12.51
CA GLU A 78 5.00 14.69 -12.05
C GLU A 78 5.21 14.64 -10.54
N LEU A 79 4.14 14.48 -9.76
CA LEU A 79 4.21 14.31 -8.31
C LEU A 79 5.01 13.06 -7.91
N GLU A 80 4.96 12.00 -8.72
CA GLU A 80 5.72 10.78 -8.47
C GLU A 80 7.23 10.99 -8.69
N ASN A 81 7.62 11.92 -9.56
CA ASN A 81 9.02 12.25 -9.80
C ASN A 81 9.56 13.37 -8.90
N SER A 82 8.68 14.11 -8.22
CA SER A 82 9.07 15.20 -7.34
C SER A 82 9.62 14.72 -5.99
N ILE A 83 10.29 15.65 -5.32
CA ILE A 83 10.85 15.50 -3.98
C ILE A 83 10.07 16.46 -3.08
N ASP A 84 9.73 16.03 -1.85
CA ASP A 84 9.06 16.89 -0.88
C ASP A 84 10.03 17.87 -0.20
N ILE A 85 9.48 18.77 0.62
CA ILE A 85 10.25 19.81 1.34
C ILE A 85 11.29 19.22 2.32
N TYR A 86 11.16 17.95 2.69
CA TYR A 86 12.06 17.25 3.59
C TYR A 86 13.06 16.36 2.84
N GLY A 87 13.10 16.44 1.51
CA GLY A 87 13.99 15.63 0.67
C GLY A 87 13.49 14.20 0.43
N ASN A 88 12.29 13.84 0.90
CA ASN A 88 11.72 12.52 0.68
C ASN A 88 11.07 12.44 -0.70
N LYS A 89 10.89 11.20 -1.16
CA LYS A 89 10.16 10.91 -2.40
C LYS A 89 8.86 10.20 -2.06
N PRO A 90 7.83 10.90 -1.57
CA PRO A 90 6.56 10.26 -1.20
C PRO A 90 5.88 9.68 -2.43
N LEU A 91 5.08 8.62 -2.24
CA LEU A 91 4.17 8.12 -3.26
C LEU A 91 2.99 9.08 -3.38
N SER A 92 2.59 9.39 -4.61
CA SER A 92 1.39 10.18 -4.86
C SER A 92 0.14 9.42 -4.38
N ASN A 93 -0.89 10.14 -3.90
CA ASN A 93 -2.15 9.53 -3.49
C ASN A 93 -2.94 9.07 -4.73
N LEU A 94 -3.48 7.85 -4.69
CA LEU A 94 -4.28 7.24 -5.74
C LEU A 94 -5.49 6.53 -5.12
N PRO A 95 -6.61 6.39 -5.88
CA PRO A 95 -7.74 5.58 -5.44
C PRO A 95 -7.33 4.14 -5.06
N LYS A 96 -8.08 3.53 -4.15
CA LYS A 96 -7.73 2.26 -3.52
C LYS A 96 -7.50 1.11 -4.52
N TYR A 97 -8.41 0.93 -5.48
CA TYR A 97 -8.34 -0.10 -6.53
C TYR A 97 -7.99 0.50 -7.90
N PHE A 98 -7.13 1.52 -7.89
CA PHE A 98 -6.87 2.34 -9.06
C PHE A 98 -6.46 1.54 -10.30
N ILE A 99 -5.56 0.58 -10.13
CA ILE A 99 -5.04 -0.22 -11.24
C ILE A 99 -6.11 -1.17 -11.78
N GLU A 100 -6.88 -1.81 -10.91
CA GLU A 100 -7.91 -2.77 -11.28
C GLU A 100 -9.06 -2.10 -12.02
N PHE A 101 -9.68 -1.05 -11.44
CA PHE A 101 -10.82 -0.40 -12.08
C PHE A 101 -10.40 0.25 -13.42
N SER A 102 -9.20 0.83 -13.49
CA SER A 102 -8.67 1.42 -14.74
C SER A 102 -8.53 0.37 -15.85
N LYS A 103 -8.01 -0.82 -15.52
CA LYS A 103 -7.91 -1.94 -16.47
C LYS A 103 -9.27 -2.41 -16.93
N ILE A 104 -10.23 -2.56 -16.01
CA ILE A 104 -11.60 -3.00 -16.33
C ILE A 104 -12.26 -2.03 -17.30
N LEU A 105 -12.22 -0.72 -17.01
CA LEU A 105 -12.81 0.31 -17.86
C LEU A 105 -12.14 0.36 -19.24
N LEU A 106 -10.81 0.31 -19.31
CA LEU A 106 -10.09 0.25 -20.58
C LEU A 106 -10.33 -1.04 -21.37
N GLU A 107 -10.77 -2.14 -20.74
CA GLU A 107 -11.08 -3.39 -21.45
C GLU A 107 -12.52 -3.40 -21.98
N LYS A 108 -13.48 -2.86 -21.20
CA LYS A 108 -14.92 -3.04 -21.47
C LYS A 108 -15.64 -1.77 -21.92
N ALA A 109 -15.08 -0.60 -21.66
CA ALA A 109 -15.68 0.71 -21.93
C ALA A 109 -14.63 1.69 -22.51
N GLU A 110 -13.74 1.18 -23.37
CA GLU A 110 -12.69 1.99 -24.01
C GLU A 110 -13.26 3.13 -24.85
N ASP A 111 -14.44 2.94 -25.44
CA ASP A 111 -15.16 3.92 -26.26
C ASP A 111 -15.68 5.12 -25.46
N ASP A 112 -15.80 4.99 -24.14
CA ASP A 112 -16.23 6.06 -23.23
C ASP A 112 -15.06 6.88 -22.65
N ILE A 113 -13.82 6.47 -22.92
CA ILE A 113 -12.60 7.09 -22.38
C ILE A 113 -11.99 8.04 -23.41
N GLU A 114 -11.59 9.22 -22.95
CA GLU A 114 -10.87 10.17 -23.79
C GLU A 114 -9.42 9.72 -24.00
N ASN A 115 -9.02 9.58 -25.26
CA ASN A 115 -7.66 9.20 -25.68
C ASN A 115 -7.12 7.94 -24.95
N PRO A 116 -7.76 6.77 -25.14
CA PRO A 116 -7.45 5.56 -24.37
C PRO A 116 -6.02 5.06 -24.58
N ALA A 117 -5.44 5.27 -25.77
CA ALA A 117 -4.05 4.93 -26.05
C ALA A 117 -3.06 5.73 -25.17
N ARG A 118 -3.28 7.04 -25.00
CA ARG A 118 -2.47 7.88 -24.13
C ARG A 118 -2.66 7.52 -22.66
N VAL A 119 -3.90 7.26 -22.24
CA VAL A 119 -4.22 6.81 -20.89
C VAL A 119 -3.48 5.51 -20.55
N ARG A 120 -3.50 4.50 -21.45
CA ARG A 120 -2.75 3.24 -21.27
C ARG A 120 -1.25 3.48 -21.09
N TYR A 121 -0.67 4.35 -21.93
CA TYR A 121 0.74 4.72 -21.83
C TYR A 121 1.08 5.37 -20.48
N LEU A 122 0.27 6.34 -20.05
CA LEU A 122 0.49 7.07 -18.80
C LEU A 122 0.31 6.17 -17.57
N LEU A 123 -0.72 5.31 -17.56
CA LEU A 123 -0.90 4.32 -16.49
C LEU A 123 0.29 3.37 -16.38
N GLN A 124 0.78 2.87 -17.51
CA GLN A 124 1.96 2.00 -17.54
C GLN A 124 3.19 2.72 -17.00
N LYS A 125 3.41 3.97 -17.44
CA LYS A 125 4.52 4.80 -16.93
C LYS A 125 4.42 5.07 -15.44
N LEU A 126 3.24 5.47 -14.96
CA LEU A 126 3.01 5.72 -13.54
C LEU A 126 3.27 4.46 -12.71
N LYS A 127 2.79 3.30 -13.17
CA LYS A 127 3.05 2.01 -12.54
C LYS A 127 4.54 1.69 -12.48
N GLU A 128 5.28 1.84 -13.57
CA GLU A 128 6.74 1.60 -13.61
C GLU A 128 7.50 2.50 -12.63
N VAL A 129 7.19 3.80 -12.60
CA VAL A 129 7.84 4.75 -11.69
C VAL A 129 7.57 4.37 -10.23
N ARG A 130 6.32 4.03 -9.91
CA ARG A 130 5.91 3.64 -8.55
C ARG A 130 6.54 2.33 -8.11
N GLU A 131 6.56 1.31 -8.98
CA GLU A 131 7.20 0.03 -8.67
C GLU A 131 8.70 0.21 -8.36
N ASN A 132 9.41 0.99 -9.17
CA ASN A 132 10.83 1.31 -8.93
C ASN A 132 11.05 2.09 -7.63
N LYS A 133 10.17 3.05 -7.31
CA LYS A 133 10.25 3.83 -6.07
C LYS A 133 10.01 2.95 -4.85
N ILE A 134 8.98 2.10 -4.90
CA ILE A 134 8.65 1.13 -3.86
C ILE A 134 9.84 0.20 -3.63
N GLU A 135 10.41 -0.37 -4.70
CA GLU A 135 11.57 -1.27 -4.59
C GLU A 135 12.77 -0.61 -3.90
N ARG A 136 13.07 0.65 -4.22
CA ARG A 136 14.13 1.41 -3.54
C ARG A 136 13.84 1.60 -2.05
N GLN A 137 12.64 2.04 -1.71
CA GLN A 137 12.24 2.22 -0.31
C GLN A 137 12.18 0.89 0.46
N LEU A 138 11.95 -0.23 -0.24
CA LEU A 138 12.01 -1.58 0.31
C LEU A 138 13.44 -2.08 0.56
N ASN A 139 14.44 -1.55 -0.14
CA ASN A 139 15.84 -1.89 0.12
C ASN A 139 16.40 -1.11 1.31
N ASP A 140 15.83 0.06 1.61
CA ASP A 140 16.23 0.94 2.73
C ASP A 140 15.51 0.59 4.05
N LEU A 141 15.10 -0.68 4.25
CA LEU A 141 14.38 -1.12 5.45
C LEU A 141 15.27 -1.05 6.70
N ASP A 142 14.98 -0.10 7.58
CA ASP A 142 15.62 0.03 8.90
C ASP A 142 14.87 -0.77 10.00
N VAL A 143 15.54 -1.00 11.14
CA VAL A 143 15.01 -1.69 12.33
C VAL A 143 13.72 -1.07 12.89
N ASN A 144 13.49 0.22 12.58
CA ASN A 144 12.32 0.99 12.97
C ASN A 144 11.06 0.70 12.13
N GLY A 145 11.18 -0.17 11.13
CA GLY A 145 10.06 -0.63 10.30
C GLY A 145 9.77 0.27 9.11
N LEU A 146 9.00 -0.26 8.17
CA LEU A 146 8.66 0.40 6.92
C LEU A 146 7.48 1.36 7.08
N LYS A 147 7.70 2.66 6.85
CA LYS A 147 6.64 3.68 6.84
C LYS A 147 6.35 4.18 5.41
N MET A 148 5.73 3.34 4.59
CA MET A 148 5.20 3.74 3.28
C MET A 148 3.74 4.18 3.39
N LYS A 149 3.43 5.38 2.90
CA LYS A 149 2.06 5.87 2.75
C LYS A 149 1.64 5.84 1.28
N ASN A 150 0.33 5.89 1.04
CA ASN A 150 -0.26 6.02 -0.31
C ASN A 150 0.04 4.85 -1.26
N LEU A 151 0.21 3.65 -0.73
CA LEU A 151 0.23 2.44 -1.55
C LEU A 151 -1.19 2.10 -2.01
N THR A 152 -1.32 1.74 -3.28
CA THR A 152 -2.56 1.17 -3.83
C THR A 152 -2.74 -0.27 -3.35
N THR A 153 -3.96 -0.79 -3.48
CA THR A 153 -4.25 -2.15 -3.04
C THR A 153 -3.41 -3.18 -3.81
N SER A 154 -3.23 -3.01 -5.12
CA SER A 154 -2.42 -3.90 -5.96
C SER A 154 -0.96 -3.93 -5.52
N GLU A 155 -0.39 -2.77 -5.19
CA GLU A 155 1.00 -2.66 -4.73
C GLU A 155 1.19 -3.37 -3.38
N VAL A 156 0.29 -3.14 -2.43
CA VAL A 156 0.31 -3.86 -1.13
C VAL A 156 0.22 -5.36 -1.35
N HIS A 157 -0.67 -5.81 -2.24
CA HIS A 157 -0.85 -7.23 -2.54
C HIS A 157 0.39 -7.86 -3.19
N LYS A 158 1.10 -7.12 -4.04
CA LYS A 158 2.35 -7.58 -4.67
C LYS A 158 3.48 -7.75 -3.65
N ILE A 159 3.57 -6.84 -2.67
CA ILE A 159 4.66 -6.78 -1.68
C ILE A 159 4.43 -7.75 -0.51
N ARG A 160 3.17 -7.93 -0.10
CA ARG A 160 2.79 -8.64 1.13
C ARG A 160 3.36 -10.06 1.27
N PRO A 161 3.36 -10.93 0.24
CA PRO A 161 3.89 -12.29 0.38
C PRO A 161 5.37 -12.30 0.78
N THR A 162 6.17 -11.43 0.14
CA THR A 162 7.60 -11.29 0.42
C THR A 162 7.86 -10.93 1.88
N PHE A 163 7.14 -9.92 2.39
CA PHE A 163 7.27 -9.51 3.80
C PHE A 163 6.83 -10.59 4.77
N THR A 164 5.69 -11.22 4.49
CA THR A 164 5.15 -12.25 5.37
C THR A 164 6.15 -13.40 5.51
N MET A 165 6.73 -13.84 4.39
CA MET A 165 7.75 -14.89 4.36
C MET A 165 9.03 -14.49 5.09
N SER A 166 9.58 -13.30 4.81
CA SER A 166 10.81 -12.82 5.45
C SER A 166 10.64 -12.63 6.96
N LEU A 167 9.53 -12.03 7.40
CA LEU A 167 9.23 -11.83 8.82
C LEU A 167 8.99 -13.15 9.55
N GLU A 168 8.33 -14.12 8.91
CA GLU A 168 8.18 -15.46 9.48
C GLU A 168 9.54 -16.16 9.62
N GLY A 169 10.42 -16.03 8.63
CA GLY A 169 11.81 -16.51 8.69
C GLY A 169 12.58 -15.90 9.86
N ILE A 170 12.56 -14.57 10.00
CA ILE A 170 13.20 -13.85 11.10
C ILE A 170 12.63 -14.30 12.46
N ARG A 171 11.30 -14.45 12.57
CA ARG A 171 10.65 -14.94 13.80
C ARG A 171 11.10 -16.35 14.16
N LYS A 172 11.20 -17.26 13.18
CA LYS A 172 11.71 -18.63 13.41
C LYS A 172 13.16 -18.60 13.92
N LEU A 173 14.04 -17.81 13.30
CA LEU A 173 15.44 -17.67 13.75
C LEU A 173 15.54 -17.09 15.17
N ASN A 174 14.74 -16.07 15.49
CA ASN A 174 14.69 -15.49 16.83
C ASN A 174 14.12 -16.46 17.88
N GLY A 175 13.15 -17.30 17.51
CA GLY A 175 12.65 -18.38 18.35
C GLY A 175 13.72 -19.42 18.66
N ILE A 176 14.45 -19.87 17.63
CA ILE A 176 15.57 -20.82 17.76
C ILE A 176 16.67 -20.25 18.67
N ARG A 177 16.98 -18.95 18.57
CA ARG A 177 17.98 -18.29 19.43
C ARG A 177 17.60 -18.31 20.92
N LYS A 178 16.31 -18.33 21.26
CA LYS A 178 15.83 -18.40 22.65
C LYS A 178 15.83 -19.83 23.21
N GLU A 179 15.80 -20.85 22.36
CA GLU A 179 15.75 -22.27 22.75
C GLU A 179 17.09 -23.01 22.64
N ALA A 180 18.17 -22.33 22.20
CA ALA A 180 19.49 -22.94 22.17
C ALA A 180 19.88 -23.47 23.57
N PRO A 181 20.34 -24.73 23.69
CA PRO A 181 20.62 -25.34 24.99
C PRO A 181 21.71 -24.53 25.68
N LYS A 182 21.47 -24.15 26.96
CA LYS A 182 22.56 -23.74 27.85
C LYS A 182 23.63 -24.81 27.72
N GLY A 183 24.82 -24.41 27.27
CA GLY A 183 25.93 -25.33 27.05
C GLY A 183 26.15 -26.24 28.25
N PRO A 184 26.80 -27.41 28.06
CA PRO A 184 26.97 -28.38 29.15
C PRO A 184 27.56 -27.69 30.38
N PRO A 185 27.06 -28.00 31.60
CA PRO A 185 27.56 -27.35 32.81
C PRO A 185 29.06 -27.59 32.88
N VAL A 186 29.82 -26.50 32.86
CA VAL A 186 31.27 -26.54 33.08
C VAL A 186 31.47 -27.24 34.43
N ARG A 187 32.08 -28.43 34.42
CA ARG A 187 32.43 -29.13 35.65
C ARG A 187 33.48 -28.28 36.35
N ALA A 188 33.07 -27.57 37.39
CA ALA A 188 33.98 -26.96 38.34
C ALA A 188 34.68 -28.08 39.12
N ASN A 189 35.80 -28.57 38.58
CA ASN A 189 36.80 -29.28 39.37
C ASN A 189 37.85 -28.26 39.78
N GLY A 190 37.93 -28.04 41.09
CA GLY A 190 38.72 -26.99 41.70
C GLY A 190 40.21 -27.09 41.41
N MET A 191 40.78 -25.92 41.14
CA MET A 191 42.13 -25.58 41.55
C MET A 191 42.05 -24.17 42.12
N GLN A 192 42.34 -24.06 43.41
CA GLN A 192 42.35 -22.81 44.16
C GLN A 192 43.43 -21.87 43.64
N GLY A 193 43.12 -20.58 43.62
CA GLY A 193 44.09 -19.50 43.61
C GLY A 193 44.34 -18.90 42.23
N ILE A 194 43.53 -17.90 41.87
CA ILE A 194 43.93 -16.50 41.62
C ILE A 194 42.59 -15.74 41.63
N GLU A 195 42.31 -15.09 42.76
CA GLU A 195 41.34 -14.00 42.87
C GLU A 195 41.81 -12.83 41.98
N ASP A 196 40.87 -11.99 41.55
CA ASP A 196 41.06 -10.73 40.81
C ASP A 196 41.05 -10.77 39.27
N LEU A 197 39.95 -11.26 38.70
CA LEU A 197 39.48 -10.80 37.37
C LEU A 197 37.97 -10.49 37.32
N SER A 198 37.25 -10.66 38.43
CA SER A 198 35.82 -10.34 38.54
C SER A 198 35.52 -8.86 38.81
N GLU A 199 36.49 -8.08 39.29
CA GLU A 199 36.28 -6.65 39.59
C GLU A 199 36.43 -5.72 38.37
N LEU A 200 36.84 -6.22 37.21
CA LEU A 200 36.93 -5.42 35.98
C LEU A 200 35.68 -5.47 35.11
N ARG A 201 34.62 -6.21 35.51
CA ARG A 201 33.39 -6.35 34.72
C ARG A 201 32.13 -5.81 35.40
N GLU A 202 32.30 -4.94 36.40
CA GLU A 202 31.18 -4.23 37.05
C GLU A 202 31.18 -2.72 36.82
N LYS A 203 32.11 -2.16 36.02
CA LYS A 203 32.14 -0.70 35.77
C LYS A 203 31.39 -0.20 34.52
N ASP A 204 30.86 -1.07 33.68
CA ASP A 204 30.31 -0.65 32.38
C ASP A 204 28.79 -0.82 32.21
N ASN A 205 28.01 -1.12 33.26
CA ASN A 205 26.55 -1.23 33.11
C ASN A 205 25.76 -0.76 34.33
N ASP A 206 25.91 0.52 34.68
CA ASP A 206 24.84 1.29 35.30
C ASP A 206 24.88 2.71 34.72
N ILE A 207 24.40 2.84 33.47
CA ILE A 207 23.85 4.11 32.99
C ILE A 207 22.34 3.95 33.14
N SER A 208 21.79 4.64 34.14
CA SER A 208 20.35 4.71 34.36
C SER A 208 19.69 5.34 33.12
N LEU A 209 18.61 4.73 32.64
CA LEU A 209 17.77 5.28 31.57
C LEU A 209 17.21 6.67 31.90
N GLU A 210 17.22 7.08 33.17
CA GLU A 210 16.81 8.42 33.60
C GLU A 210 17.89 9.50 33.33
N ASP A 211 19.18 9.14 33.32
CA ASP A 211 20.26 10.09 33.04
C ASP A 211 20.34 10.43 31.53
N TYR A 212 20.00 9.48 30.66
CA TYR A 212 19.93 9.69 29.20
C TYR A 212 18.72 10.54 28.77
N ILE A 213 17.66 10.56 29.60
CA ILE A 213 16.48 11.40 29.35
C ILE A 213 16.71 12.85 29.78
N MET A 214 17.58 13.10 30.78
CA MET A 214 17.97 14.46 31.17
C MET A 214 18.92 15.14 30.16
N GLU A 215 19.82 14.42 29.48
CA GLU A 215 20.72 15.02 28.48
C GLU A 215 20.01 15.46 27.18
N LEU A 216 18.81 14.94 26.90
CA LEU A 216 18.03 15.26 25.70
C LEU A 216 17.15 16.52 25.84
N ASP A 217 16.87 16.98 27.07
CA ASP A 217 16.06 18.20 27.30
C ASP A 217 16.94 19.47 27.29
N ASP A 218 18.23 19.34 27.62
CA ASP A 218 19.20 20.46 27.61
C ASP A 218 19.77 20.78 26.21
N THR A 219 19.42 19.98 25.18
CA THR A 219 19.83 20.24 23.78
C THR A 219 18.79 20.98 22.94
N ILE A 220 17.63 21.36 23.52
CA ILE A 220 16.65 22.25 22.88
C ILE A 220 16.96 23.69 23.30
N VAL A 221 17.94 24.30 22.63
CA VAL A 221 18.03 25.76 22.61
C VAL A 221 16.94 26.26 21.67
N TYR A 222 15.94 26.93 22.24
CA TYR A 222 15.07 27.82 21.48
C TYR A 222 15.88 29.06 21.07
N ASP A 223 16.14 29.18 19.76
CA ASP A 223 16.26 30.46 19.06
C ASP A 223 15.15 30.54 18.01
#